data_AF-A0A8J7UNI1-F1
#
_entry.id   AF-A0A8J7UNI1-F1
#
_cell.length_a   1.000
_cell.length_b   1.000
_cell.length_c   1.000
_cell.angle_alpha   90.00
_cell.angle_beta   90.00
_cell.angle_gamma   90.00
#
_symmetry.space_group_name_H-M   'P 1'
#
loop_
_entity.id
_entity.type
_entity.pdbx_description
1 polymer ?
#
loop_
_entity_poly.entity_id
_entity_poly.type
_entity_poly.pdbx_seq_one_letter_code
_entity_poly.pdbx_strand_id
1 'polypeptide(L)'
;MLRCPRCGSTDLYQVLGGYAGMTYRCKRCGYTGSFVVESEDALPMSPGEEGVEAKPSVPVYRGVRIAALVLLLFLALWYLIRIL
;
A
#
# COMPACT_ATOMS: atom_id res chain seq x y z
N MET A 1 4.07 -18.26 -6.97
CA MET A 1 4.94 -17.07 -6.99
C MET A 1 4.17 -15.90 -7.58
N LEU A 2 4.24 -14.72 -6.96
CA LEU A 2 3.64 -13.51 -7.54
C LEU A 2 4.56 -12.95 -8.61
N ARG A 3 4.00 -12.55 -9.75
CA ARG A 3 4.70 -11.96 -10.89
C ARG A 3 4.09 -10.64 -11.32
N CYS A 4 4.96 -9.73 -11.73
CA CYS A 4 4.56 -8.44 -12.24
C CYS A 4 3.83 -8.61 -13.58
N PRO A 5 2.60 -8.11 -13.74
CA PRO A 5 1.85 -8.25 -14.98
C PRO A 5 2.48 -7.50 -16.16
N ARG A 6 3.37 -6.54 -15.88
CA ARG A 6 4.01 -5.71 -16.90
C ARG A 6 5.31 -6.29 -17.44
N CYS A 7 6.11 -6.96 -16.59
CA CYS A 7 7.47 -7.40 -16.94
C CYS A 7 7.80 -8.84 -16.52
N GLY A 8 6.87 -9.55 -15.88
CA GLY A 8 7.06 -10.95 -15.46
C GLY A 8 8.01 -11.19 -14.28
N SER A 9 8.64 -10.15 -13.75
CA SER A 9 9.54 -10.22 -12.58
C SER A 9 8.80 -10.67 -11.32
N THR A 10 9.47 -11.48 -10.49
CA THR A 10 9.03 -11.90 -9.15
C THR A 10 9.44 -10.90 -8.06
N ASP A 11 10.15 -9.83 -8.40
CA ASP A 11 10.66 -8.82 -7.46
C ASP A 11 9.56 -7.80 -7.10
N LEU A 12 8.45 -8.31 -6.56
CA LEU A 12 7.32 -7.55 -6.05
C LEU A 12 7.45 -7.40 -4.52
N TYR A 13 7.14 -6.23 -4.00
CA TYR A 13 6.99 -6.00 -2.56
C TYR A 13 5.67 -5.31 -2.28
N GLN A 14 5.10 -5.57 -1.10
CA GLN A 14 3.85 -4.97 -0.68
C GLN A 14 4.07 -3.53 -0.20
N VAL A 15 3.25 -2.61 -0.67
CA VAL A 15 3.29 -1.18 -0.32
C VAL A 15 2.17 -0.81 0.65
N LEU A 16 1.00 -1.42 0.49
CA LEU A 16 -0.18 -1.17 1.30
C LEU A 16 -0.95 -2.48 1.50
N GLY A 17 -1.55 -2.67 2.67
CA GLY A 17 -2.37 -3.84 3.01
C GLY A 17 -3.51 -3.49 3.96
N GLY A 18 -4.31 -4.48 4.32
CA GLY A 18 -5.47 -4.32 5.21
C GLY A 18 -6.80 -4.22 4.45
N TYR A 19 -7.79 -3.55 5.05
CA TYR A 19 -9.17 -3.52 4.54
C TYR A 19 -9.30 -2.95 3.11
N ALA A 20 -8.40 -2.06 2.71
CA ALA A 20 -8.38 -1.45 1.38
C ALA A 20 -7.78 -2.39 0.28
N GLY A 21 -7.37 -3.60 0.64
CA GLY A 21 -6.74 -4.56 -0.26
C GLY A 21 -5.21 -4.44 -0.29
N MET A 22 -4.57 -5.47 -0.86
CA MET A 22 -3.12 -5.55 -0.98
C MET A 22 -2.67 -4.81 -2.25
N THR A 23 -1.70 -3.91 -2.12
CA THR A 23 -1.06 -3.21 -3.25
C THR A 23 0.41 -3.61 -3.33
N TYR A 24 0.86 -4.02 -4.51
CA TYR A 24 2.23 -4.44 -4.78
C TYR A 24 2.96 -3.44 -5.67
N ARG A 25 4.29 -3.37 -5.50
CA ARG A 25 5.18 -2.62 -6.38
C ARG A 25 6.34 -3.46 -6.88
N CYS A 26 6.62 -3.38 -8.18
CA CYS A 26 7.71 -4.11 -8.82
C CYS A 26 9.02 -3.30 -8.75
N LYS A 27 10.11 -3.91 -8.27
CA LYS A 27 11.44 -3.30 -8.21
C LYS A 27 12.03 -3.04 -9.61
N ARG A 28 11.69 -3.86 -10.61
CA ARG A 28 12.29 -3.77 -11.96
C ARG A 28 11.65 -2.72 -12.85
N CYS A 29 10.32 -2.70 -12.96
CA CYS A 29 9.61 -1.83 -13.93
C CYS A 29 8.77 -0.73 -13.28
N GLY A 30 8.73 -0.66 -11.95
CA GLY A 30 7.97 0.35 -11.21
C GLY A 30 6.45 0.17 -11.23
N TYR A 31 5.91 -0.92 -11.80
CA TYR A 31 4.48 -1.25 -11.72
C TYR A 31 4.00 -1.15 -10.27
N THR A 32 2.89 -0.46 -10.03
CA THR A 32 2.26 -0.33 -8.72
C THR A 32 0.76 -0.59 -8.86
N GLY A 33 0.23 -1.57 -8.14
CA GLY A 33 -1.18 -1.94 -8.21
C GLY A 33 -1.51 -3.20 -7.41
N SER A 34 -2.80 -3.49 -7.27
CA SER A 34 -3.29 -4.69 -6.59
C SER A 34 -3.28 -5.94 -7.47
N PHE A 35 -3.17 -5.78 -8.78
CA PHE A 35 -3.18 -6.89 -9.73
C PHE A 35 -1.78 -7.50 -9.90
N VAL A 36 -1.68 -8.79 -9.59
CA VAL A 36 -0.45 -9.59 -9.69
C VAL A 36 -0.80 -10.95 -10.29
N VAL A 37 0.14 -11.55 -11.01
CA VAL A 37 -0.05 -12.86 -11.64
C VAL A 37 0.49 -13.94 -10.72
N GLU A 38 -0.33 -14.92 -10.37
CA GLU A 38 0.09 -16.09 -9.62
C GLU A 38 0.54 -17.19 -10.58
N SER A 39 1.78 -17.68 -10.40
CA SER A 39 2.33 -18.80 -11.18
C SER A 39 2.93 -19.86 -10.27
N GLU A 40 2.76 -21.14 -10.60
CA GLU A 40 3.20 -22.28 -9.78
C GLU A 40 4.67 -22.67 -10.04
N ASP A 41 5.28 -22.14 -11.11
CA ASP A 41 6.62 -22.56 -11.55
C ASP A 41 7.77 -21.90 -10.79
N ALA A 42 8.57 -22.74 -10.13
CA ALA A 42 9.83 -22.37 -9.50
C ALA A 42 11.00 -22.45 -10.49
N LEU A 43 11.36 -21.31 -11.08
CA LEU A 43 12.63 -21.16 -11.79
C LEU A 43 13.76 -20.81 -10.79
N PRO A 44 15.00 -21.28 -11.01
CA PRO A 44 16.09 -21.16 -10.04
C PRO A 44 16.46 -19.71 -9.74
N MET A 45 16.60 -19.38 -8.44
CA MET A 45 17.04 -18.09 -7.91
C MET A 45 18.49 -17.78 -8.31
N SER A 46 18.76 -16.54 -8.70
CA SER A 46 20.11 -15.95 -8.70
C SER A 46 20.30 -15.07 -7.45
N PRO A 47 21.52 -14.98 -6.89
CA PRO A 47 21.75 -14.28 -5.63
C PRO A 47 22.04 -12.78 -5.83
N GLY A 48 21.59 -11.94 -4.90
CA GLY A 48 21.86 -10.49 -4.82
C GLY A 48 20.64 -9.64 -5.26
N GLU A 49 20.23 -8.56 -4.59
CA GLU A 49 20.98 -7.61 -3.77
C GLU A 49 20.10 -6.94 -2.68
N GLU A 50 20.80 -6.49 -1.65
CA GLU A 50 20.35 -5.97 -0.37
C GLU A 50 19.86 -4.51 -0.44
N GLY A 51 18.92 -4.18 0.46
CA GLY A 51 18.74 -2.83 1.03
C GLY A 51 18.50 -1.65 0.08
N VAL A 52 17.23 -1.34 -0.21
CA VAL A 52 16.87 0.03 -0.59
C VAL A 52 15.85 0.54 0.43
N GLU A 53 16.33 1.44 1.29
CA GLU A 53 15.52 2.15 2.28
C GLU A 53 14.31 2.81 1.60
N ALA A 54 13.14 2.40 2.04
CA ALA A 54 11.87 2.90 1.54
C ALA A 54 11.68 4.36 1.97
N LYS A 55 11.98 5.29 1.07
CA LYS A 55 11.52 6.67 1.20
C LYS A 55 9.99 6.68 1.13
N PRO A 56 9.25 7.06 2.19
CA PRO A 56 7.80 7.01 2.15
C PRO A 56 7.30 8.12 1.23
N SER A 57 6.98 7.78 -0.02
CA SER A 57 6.28 8.67 -0.94
C SER A 57 4.78 8.42 -0.85
N VAL A 58 4.19 8.69 0.31
CA VAL A 58 2.73 8.86 0.45
C VAL A 58 2.50 10.23 1.05
N PRO A 59 1.62 11.07 0.48
CA PRO A 59 1.35 12.39 1.02
C PRO A 59 0.51 12.23 2.30
N VAL A 60 1.20 12.02 3.42
CA VAL A 60 0.65 11.93 4.79
C VAL A 60 -0.36 13.05 5.08
N TYR A 61 -0.17 14.22 4.45
CA TYR A 61 -1.00 15.41 4.60
C TYR A 61 -2.49 15.23 4.24
N ARG A 62 -2.85 14.30 3.32
CA ARG A 62 -4.26 14.09 2.92
C ARG A 62 -5.05 13.26 3.92
N GLY A 63 -4.43 12.23 4.50
CA GLY A 63 -5.05 11.38 5.52
C GLY A 63 -5.28 12.12 6.84
N VAL A 64 -4.33 12.96 7.23
CA VAL A 64 -4.41 13.77 8.46
C VAL A 64 -5.59 14.74 8.42
N ARG A 65 -5.87 15.37 7.27
CA ARG A 65 -7.00 16.29 7.12
C ARG A 65 -8.35 15.58 7.28
N ILE A 66 -8.50 14.38 6.70
CA ILE A 66 -9.75 13.61 6.81
C ILE A 66 -9.99 13.18 8.26
N ALA A 67 -8.94 12.67 8.93
CA ALA A 67 -9.03 12.28 10.34
C ALA A 67 -9.42 13.46 11.25
N ALA A 68 -8.85 14.64 11.02
CA ALA A 68 -9.19 15.84 11.78
C ALA A 68 -10.66 16.28 11.58
N LEU A 69 -11.17 16.25 10.35
CA LEU A 69 -12.58 16.59 10.06
C LEU A 69 -13.56 15.62 10.71
N VAL A 70 -13.26 14.31 10.66
CA VAL A 70 -14.08 13.27 11.32
C VAL A 70 -14.10 13.48 12.84
N LEU A 71 -12.95 13.76 13.44
CA LEU A 71 -12.84 14.01 14.89
C LEU A 71 -13.60 15.27 15.31
N LEU A 72 -13.48 16.37 14.56
CA LEU A 72 -14.24 17.61 14.84
C LEU A 72 -15.75 17.41 14.72
N LEU A 73 -16.19 16.69 13.68
CA LEU A 73 -17.62 16.40 13.47
C LEU A 73 -18.16 15.51 14.59
N PHE A 74 -17.39 14.50 15.02
CA PHE A 74 -17.76 13.64 16.15
C PHE A 74 -17.87 14.43 17.46
N LEU A 75 -16.90 15.30 17.76
CA LEU A 75 -16.95 16.16 18.94
C LEU A 75 -18.13 17.14 18.90
N ALA A 76 -18.44 17.70 17.72
CA ALA A 76 -19.59 18.59 17.54
C ALA A 76 -20.92 17.86 17.76
N LEU A 77 -21.10 16.67 17.17
CA LEU A 77 -22.28 15.83 17.41
C LEU A 77 -22.41 15.44 18.88
N TRP A 78 -21.31 15.03 19.51
CA TRP A 78 -21.29 14.69 20.94
C TRP A 78 -21.68 15.88 21.82
N TYR A 79 -21.19 17.08 21.50
CA TYR A 79 -21.55 18.31 22.21
C TYR A 79 -23.02 18.68 22.03
N LEU A 80 -23.56 18.57 20.81
CA LEU A 80 -24.98 18.83 20.53
C LEU A 80 -25.92 17.88 21.28
N ILE A 81 -25.58 16.59 21.33
CA ILE A 81 -26.35 15.58 22.07
C ILE A 81 -26.28 15.82 23.59
N ARG A 82 -25.18 16.38 24.10
CA ARG A 82 -24.99 16.68 25.52
C ARG A 82 -25.72 17.95 25.98
N ILE A 83 -26.02 18.87 25.07
CA ILE A 83 -26.67 20.15 25.36
C ILE A 83 -28.20 20.11 25.22
N LEU A 84 -28.71 19.13 24.46
CA LEU A 84 -30.14 18.85 24.29
C LEU A 84 -30.68 17.98 25.43
#